data_AF-A0A081B3V4-F1
#
_entry.id   AF-A0A081B3V4-F1
#
_cell.length_a   1.000
_cell.length_b   1.000
_cell.length_c   1.000
_cell.angle_alpha   90.00
_cell.angle_beta   90.00
_cell.angle_gamma   90.00
#
_symmetry.space_group_name_H-M   'P 1'
#
loop_
_entity.id
_entity.type
_entity.pdbx_description
1 polymer ?
#
loop_
_entity_poly.entity_id
_entity_poly.type
_entity_poly.pdbx_seq_one_letter_code
_entity_poly.pdbx_strand_id
1 'polypeptide(L)'
;MLPLGAALSAAVDEGRLELVKWIIQQPGVVSYYFRIFLDCACVGGHVEVVKWVVQHYPTNCLIAFADIQAASDGRLDIVRLLHENNIGGCSRRAMAFAASQGHFDIVKWLRNCKHYVGE
;
A
#
# COMPACT_ATOMS: atom_id res chain seq x y z
N MET A 1 -13.05 -1.67 -20.20
CA MET A 1 -12.73 -2.05 -18.81
C MET A 1 -13.66 -3.20 -18.44
N LEU A 2 -13.14 -4.37 -18.08
CA LEU A 2 -14.01 -5.49 -17.68
C LEU A 2 -14.81 -5.07 -16.42
N PRO A 3 -16.11 -5.39 -16.32
CA PRO A 3 -16.96 -4.95 -15.21
C PRO A 3 -16.41 -5.32 -13.82
N LEU A 4 -15.63 -6.40 -13.74
CA LEU A 4 -14.95 -6.86 -12.52
C LEU A 4 -13.85 -5.90 -12.02
N GLY A 5 -13.17 -5.17 -12.92
CA GLY A 5 -12.13 -4.21 -12.52
C GLY A 5 -12.70 -3.00 -11.78
N ALA A 6 -13.81 -2.44 -12.29
CA ALA A 6 -14.52 -1.33 -11.65
C ALA A 6 -15.16 -1.76 -10.32
N ALA A 7 -15.76 -2.96 -10.29
CA ALA A 7 -16.32 -3.52 -9.06
C ALA A 7 -15.26 -3.72 -7.98
N LEU A 8 -14.05 -4.16 -8.35
CA LEU A 8 -12.96 -4.35 -7.40
C LEU A 8 -12.42 -3.03 -6.87
N SER A 9 -12.25 -2.01 -7.73
CA SER A 9 -11.87 -0.66 -7.28
C SER A 9 -12.85 -0.13 -6.24
N ALA A 10 -14.16 -0.20 -6.52
CA ALA A 10 -15.19 0.25 -5.58
C ALA A 10 -15.18 -0.56 -4.27
N ALA A 11 -14.97 -1.88 -4.34
CA ALA A 11 -14.88 -2.71 -3.14
C ALA A 11 -13.69 -2.32 -2.25
N VAL A 12 -12.57 -1.95 -2.88
CA VAL A 12 -11.36 -1.50 -2.19
C VAL A 12 -11.52 -0.09 -1.61
N ASP A 13 -12.10 0.85 -2.36
CA ASP A 13 -12.40 2.22 -1.89
C ASP A 13 -13.32 2.20 -0.66
N GLU A 14 -14.24 1.23 -0.60
CA GLU A 14 -15.16 1.01 0.52
C GLU A 14 -14.59 0.11 1.64
N GLY A 15 -13.36 -0.41 1.48
CA GLY A 15 -12.71 -1.26 2.49
C GLY A 15 -13.34 -2.65 2.67
N ARG A 16 -14.12 -3.14 1.70
CA ARG A 16 -14.89 -4.40 1.80
C ARG A 16 -14.02 -5.63 1.51
N LEU A 17 -13.20 -6.03 2.49
CA LEU A 17 -12.23 -7.13 2.37
C LEU A 17 -12.83 -8.44 1.80
N GLU A 18 -14.00 -8.86 2.26
CA GLU A 18 -14.61 -10.12 1.80
C GLU A 18 -15.03 -10.07 0.33
N LEU A 19 -15.50 -8.90 -0.14
CA LEU A 19 -15.82 -8.69 -1.55
C LEU A 19 -14.55 -8.67 -2.40
N VAL A 20 -13.47 -8.06 -1.90
CA VAL A 20 -12.14 -8.05 -2.54
C VAL A 20 -11.63 -9.48 -2.74
N LYS A 21 -11.66 -10.31 -1.70
CA LYS A 21 -11.27 -11.74 -1.76
C LYS A 21 -12.07 -12.50 -2.82
N TRP A 22 -13.40 -12.30 -2.84
CA TRP A 22 -14.28 -12.98 -3.77
C TRP A 22 -14.02 -12.60 -5.23
N ILE A 23 -13.83 -11.31 -5.52
CA ILE A 23 -13.60 -10.82 -6.89
C ILE A 23 -12.25 -11.33 -7.41
N ILE A 24 -11.20 -11.33 -6.59
CA ILE A 24 -9.85 -11.77 -7.01
C ILE A 24 -9.80 -13.26 -7.37
N GLN A 25 -10.68 -14.08 -6.80
CA GLN A 25 -10.80 -15.49 -7.15
C GLN A 25 -11.50 -15.72 -8.50
N GLN A 26 -12.10 -14.68 -9.10
CA GLN A 26 -12.79 -14.81 -10.39
C GLN A 26 -11.79 -14.84 -11.56
N PRO A 27 -12.02 -15.69 -12.58
CA PRO A 27 -11.20 -15.73 -13.78
C PRO A 27 -11.26 -14.38 -14.52
N GLY A 28 -10.09 -13.84 -14.87
CA GLY A 28 -9.95 -12.57 -15.61
C GLY A 28 -9.49 -11.36 -14.78
N VAL A 29 -9.30 -11.52 -13.47
CA VAL A 29 -8.59 -10.51 -12.65
C VAL A 29 -7.09 -10.63 -12.89
N VAL A 30 -6.51 -9.63 -13.56
CA VAL A 30 -5.08 -9.56 -13.89
C VAL A 30 -4.29 -8.81 -12.83
N SER A 31 -3.02 -9.18 -12.67
CA SER A 31 -2.13 -8.66 -11.63
C SER A 31 -1.91 -7.14 -11.67
N TYR A 32 -2.10 -6.51 -12.83
CA TYR A 32 -1.98 -5.05 -12.97
C TYR A 32 -2.98 -4.31 -12.07
N TYR A 33 -4.13 -4.92 -11.77
CA TYR A 33 -5.11 -4.27 -10.92
C TYR A 33 -4.66 -4.20 -9.44
N PHE A 34 -3.77 -5.08 -8.98
CA PHE A 34 -3.27 -5.05 -7.59
C PHE A 34 -2.61 -3.73 -7.23
N ARG A 35 -2.03 -3.03 -8.22
CA ARG A 35 -1.46 -1.70 -8.00
C ARG A 35 -2.53 -0.68 -7.65
N ILE A 36 -3.55 -0.57 -8.51
CA ILE A 36 -4.65 0.37 -8.32
C ILE A 36 -5.38 0.08 -7.00
N PHE A 37 -5.53 -1.20 -6.63
CA PHE A 37 -6.13 -1.58 -5.36
C PHE A 37 -5.27 -1.15 -4.17
N LEU A 38 -3.97 -1.37 -4.22
CA LEU A 38 -3.10 -0.98 -3.13
C LEU A 38 -3.10 0.54 -2.95
N ASP A 39 -3.06 1.29 -4.05
CA ASP A 39 -3.15 2.76 -4.04
C ASP A 39 -4.47 3.21 -3.39
N CYS A 40 -5.62 2.72 -3.85
CA CYS A 40 -6.94 3.02 -3.29
C CYS A 40 -7.06 2.64 -1.81
N ALA A 41 -6.57 1.46 -1.43
CA ALA A 41 -6.59 0.99 -0.04
C ALA A 41 -5.71 1.85 0.87
N CYS A 42 -4.55 2.30 0.38
CA CYS A 42 -3.65 3.19 1.11
C CYS A 42 -4.29 4.56 1.34
N VAL A 43 -4.86 5.16 0.29
CA VAL A 43 -5.57 6.44 0.36
C VAL A 43 -6.76 6.32 1.32
N GLY A 44 -7.57 5.27 1.17
CA GLY A 44 -8.72 4.98 2.03
C GLY A 44 -8.35 4.64 3.48
N GLY A 45 -7.09 4.27 3.75
CA GLY A 45 -6.65 3.84 5.08
C GLY A 45 -7.16 2.46 5.47
N HIS A 46 -7.49 1.62 4.49
CA HIS A 46 -8.05 0.30 4.69
C HIS A 46 -6.95 -0.71 5.01
N VAL A 47 -6.40 -0.61 6.23
CA VAL A 47 -5.23 -1.39 6.69
C VAL A 47 -5.40 -2.90 6.45
N GLU A 48 -6.58 -3.46 6.69
CA GLU A 48 -6.84 -4.88 6.50
C GLU A 48 -6.78 -5.33 5.02
N VAL A 49 -7.23 -4.47 4.10
CA VAL A 49 -7.12 -4.73 2.66
C VAL A 49 -5.66 -4.66 2.22
N VAL A 50 -4.94 -3.63 2.65
CA VAL A 50 -3.50 -3.48 2.38
C VAL A 50 -2.75 -4.72 2.87
N LYS A 51 -2.98 -5.12 4.12
CA LYS A 51 -2.36 -6.31 4.74
C LYS A 51 -2.60 -7.56 3.93
N TRP A 52 -3.85 -7.80 3.54
CA TRP A 52 -4.20 -9.00 2.79
C TRP A 52 -3.54 -9.04 1.41
N VAL A 53 -3.59 -7.94 0.65
CA VAL A 53 -2.99 -7.85 -0.69
C VAL A 53 -1.47 -8.06 -0.61
N VAL A 54 -0.83 -7.38 0.33
CA VAL A 54 0.62 -7.43 0.54
C VAL A 54 1.11 -8.83 0.94
N GLN A 55 0.35 -9.55 1.76
CA GLN A 55 0.69 -10.91 2.17
C GLN A 55 0.53 -11.95 1.06
N HIS A 56 -0.47 -11.80 0.19
CA HIS A 56 -0.79 -12.79 -0.83
C HIS A 56 -0.12 -12.50 -2.18
N TYR A 57 0.19 -11.23 -2.47
CA TYR A 57 0.75 -10.79 -3.75
C TYR A 57 1.91 -9.78 -3.57
N PRO A 58 2.97 -10.13 -2.83
CA PRO A 58 4.12 -9.24 -2.67
C PRO A 58 4.87 -9.10 -4.00
N THR A 59 4.89 -7.88 -4.56
CA THR A 59 5.83 -7.54 -5.64
C THR A 59 6.54 -6.23 -5.33
N ASN A 60 7.86 -6.17 -5.54
CA ASN A 60 8.70 -5.04 -5.13
C ASN A 60 8.20 -3.69 -5.68
N CYS A 61 7.68 -3.67 -6.92
CA CYS A 61 7.08 -2.48 -7.50
C CYS A 61 5.83 -2.02 -6.74
N LEU A 62 4.89 -2.93 -6.46
CA LEU A 62 3.65 -2.59 -5.73
C LEU A 62 3.98 -1.96 -4.37
N ILE A 63 4.98 -2.51 -3.69
CA ILE A 63 5.24 -2.11 -2.31
C ILE A 63 5.97 -0.77 -2.26
N ALA A 64 6.89 -0.51 -3.20
CA ALA A 64 7.57 0.78 -3.28
C ALA A 64 6.57 1.93 -3.51
N PHE A 65 5.53 1.72 -4.32
CA PHE A 65 4.48 2.72 -4.52
C PHE A 65 3.61 2.91 -3.27
N ALA A 66 3.18 1.82 -2.64
CA ALA A 66 2.38 1.87 -1.42
C ALA A 66 3.10 2.57 -0.26
N ASP A 67 4.40 2.35 -0.10
CA ASP A 67 5.25 3.01 0.90
C ASP A 67 5.30 4.53 0.66
N ILE A 68 5.50 4.95 -0.60
CA ILE A 68 5.51 6.37 -0.98
C ILE A 68 4.14 7.01 -0.73
N GLN A 69 3.05 6.37 -1.17
CA GLN A 69 1.70 6.91 -1.05
C GLN A 69 1.29 7.03 0.42
N ALA A 70 1.47 5.97 1.21
CA ALA A 70 1.16 5.98 2.64
C ALA A 70 1.98 7.04 3.40
N ALA A 71 3.24 7.22 3.02
CA ALA A 71 4.10 8.25 3.59
C ALA A 71 3.67 9.67 3.20
N SER A 72 3.23 9.87 1.95
CA SER A 72 2.70 11.14 1.44
C SER A 72 1.35 11.52 2.06
N ASP A 73 0.54 10.54 2.45
CA ASP A 73 -0.80 10.74 3.01
C ASP A 73 -0.81 10.78 4.55
N GLY A 74 0.35 10.64 5.20
CA GLY A 74 0.43 10.69 6.66
C GLY A 74 -0.03 9.41 7.36
N ARG A 75 -0.12 8.28 6.63
CA ARG A 75 -0.57 6.98 7.12
C ARG A 75 0.56 6.17 7.78
N LEU A 76 0.97 6.58 8.98
CA LEU A 76 2.05 5.91 9.73
C LEU A 76 1.75 4.44 10.04
N ASP A 77 0.49 4.09 10.26
CA ASP A 77 0.00 2.73 10.49
C ASP A 77 0.29 1.81 9.30
N ILE A 78 0.00 2.28 8.08
CA ILE A 78 0.30 1.53 6.85
C ILE A 78 1.81 1.46 6.60
N VAL A 79 2.53 2.56 6.79
CA VAL A 79 4.00 2.58 6.66
C VAL A 79 4.65 1.56 7.60
N ARG A 80 4.19 1.48 8.86
CA ARG A 80 4.64 0.44 9.80
C ARG A 80 4.34 -0.96 9.29
N LEU A 81 3.11 -1.21 8.89
CA LEU A 81 2.68 -2.52 8.41
C LEU A 81 3.55 -3.00 7.24
N LEU A 82 3.86 -2.12 6.28
CA LEU A 82 4.67 -2.47 5.13
C LEU A 82 6.11 -2.86 5.53
N HIS A 83 6.76 -2.16 6.46
CA HIS A 83 8.14 -2.51 6.84
C HIS A 83 8.21 -3.62 7.90
N GLU A 84 7.22 -3.76 8.78
CA GLU A 84 7.14 -4.86 9.75
C GLU A 84 7.06 -6.23 9.06
N ASN A 85 6.48 -6.28 7.86
CA ASN A 85 6.43 -7.51 7.08
C ASN A 85 7.68 -7.70 6.19
N ASN A 86 8.73 -6.86 6.29
CA ASN A 86 9.87 -6.78 5.35
C ASN A 86 9.47 -6.51 3.90
N ILE A 87 8.32 -5.89 3.71
CA ILE A 87 7.71 -5.73 2.40
C ILE A 87 8.06 -4.33 1.84
N GLY A 88 8.30 -3.33 2.69
CA GLY A 88 8.83 -2.02 2.31
C GLY A 88 10.35 -2.00 2.17
N GLY A 89 10.86 -1.47 1.05
CA GLY A 89 12.23 -0.97 0.98
C GLY A 89 12.21 0.49 1.42
N CYS A 90 12.88 0.82 2.53
CA CYS A 90 12.99 2.19 3.07
C CYS A 90 13.38 3.17 1.97
N SER A 91 12.36 3.71 1.31
CA SER A 91 12.58 4.42 0.08
C SER A 91 12.88 5.86 0.46
N ARG A 92 14.07 6.35 0.08
CA ARG A 92 14.43 7.79 0.16
C ARG A 92 13.28 8.68 -0.33
N ARG A 93 12.50 8.18 -1.30
CA ARG A 93 11.26 8.80 -1.79
C ARG A 93 10.17 8.88 -0.73
N ALA A 94 9.77 7.81 -0.05
CA ALA A 94 8.75 7.86 1.01
C ALA A 94 9.12 8.88 2.10
N MET A 95 10.39 8.93 2.51
CA MET A 95 10.87 9.95 3.45
C MET A 95 10.78 11.37 2.88
N ALA A 96 11.18 11.58 1.62
CA ALA A 96 11.11 12.88 0.96
C ALA A 96 9.67 13.38 0.81
N PHE A 97 8.72 12.52 0.43
CA PHE A 97 7.30 12.86 0.34
C PHE A 97 6.68 13.12 1.71
N ALA A 98 6.96 12.30 2.72
CA ALA A 98 6.53 12.58 4.09
C ALA A 98 7.07 13.92 4.59
N ALA A 99 8.34 14.24 4.28
CA ALA A 99 8.95 15.52 4.64
C ALA A 99 8.31 16.70 3.90
N SER A 100 8.05 16.58 2.59
CA SER A 100 7.41 17.65 1.82
C SER A 100 5.98 17.94 2.28
N GLN A 101 5.29 16.92 2.79
CA GLN A 101 3.92 17.02 3.31
C GLN A 101 3.86 17.35 4.81
N GLY A 102 5.01 17.46 5.49
CA GLY A 102 5.08 17.81 6.92
C GLY A 102 4.72 16.66 7.88
N HIS A 103 4.69 15.41 7.41
CA HIS A 103 4.40 14.23 8.22
C HIS A 103 5.62 13.81 9.07
N PHE A 104 5.89 14.63 10.10
CA PHE A 104 7.08 14.52 10.94
C PHE A 104 7.24 13.16 11.62
N ASP A 105 6.13 12.55 12.05
CA ASP A 105 6.14 11.25 12.72
C ASP A 105 6.60 10.12 11.79
N ILE A 106 6.23 10.21 10.50
CA ILE A 106 6.65 9.25 9.47
C ILE A 106 8.14 9.43 9.16
N VAL A 107 8.60 10.67 8.99
CA VAL A 107 10.04 10.94 8.75
C VAL A 107 10.89 10.42 9.90
N LYS A 108 10.48 10.69 11.14
CA LYS A 108 11.17 10.22 12.35
C LYS A 108 11.20 8.69 12.43
N TRP A 109 10.09 8.05 12.09
CA TRP A 109 9.99 6.59 12.09
C TRP A 109 10.84 5.96 10.99
N LEU A 110 10.72 6.44 9.74
CA LEU A 110 11.49 5.95 8.58
C LEU A 110 13.00 6.10 8.80
N ARG A 111 13.45 7.18 9.43
CA ARG A 111 14.87 7.39 9.76
C ARG A 111 15.41 6.37 10.75
N ASN A 112 14.57 5.91 11.67
CA ASN A 112 14.95 4.94 12.69
C ASN A 112 14.63 3.50 12.27
N CYS A 113 14.06 3.30 11.07
CA CYS A 113 13.65 1.98 10.60
C CYS A 113 14.88 1.17 10.18
N LYS A 114 14.95 -0.11 10.60
CA LYS A 114 16.14 -0.98 10.48
C LYS A 114 16.57 -1.28 9.04
N HIS A 115 15.75 -0.94 8.05
CA HIS A 115 15.99 -1.19 6.62
C HIS A 115 16.41 0.07 5.85
N TYR A 116 16.65 1.20 6.53
CA TYR A 116 17.14 2.42 5.89
C TYR A 116 18.58 2.21 5.42
N VAL A 117 18.75 1.78 4.17
CA VAL A 117 20.05 1.77 3.51
C VAL A 117 20.30 3.18 3.01
N GLY A 118 21.06 3.93 3.79
CA GLY A 118 21.42 5.33 3.53
C GLY A 118 22.49 5.52 2.45
N GLU A 119 22.73 4.53 1.58
CA GLU A 119 23.80 4.54 0.58
C GLU A 119 23.22 4.57 -0.83
#